data_AF-A0A952C440-F1
#
_entry.id   AF-A0A952C440-F1
#
_cell.length_a   1.000
_cell.length_b   1.000
_cell.length_c   1.000
_cell.angle_alpha   90.00
_cell.angle_beta   90.00
_cell.angle_gamma   90.00
#
_symmetry.space_group_name_H-M   'P 1'
#
loop_
_entity.id
_entity.type
_entity.pdbx_description
1 polymer ?
#
loop_
_entity_poly.entity_id
_entity_poly.type
_entity_poly.pdbx_seq_one_letter_code
_entity_poly.pdbx_strand_id
1 'polypeptide(L)'
;ILPLIHAQNWQDEQDFAQVYVNWGGYAYAENIYGDDARSEFRQVLSGVQIAIKNQDNREHDIFDSDDYLQYHGGMIATIRALNGSNPKRYFGDNSDPERTQVRSLQQEAYRVFRSRVVNPKWIESIRRHGYKGALELSATVEYLFGYDATANVVDDWMYEQTARTYALDPAMQRFFQESNPWALQSISERLLEAAERGLWAEPDAETLHQLKQVYLRMDSEIETR
;
A
#
# COMPACT_ATOMS: atom_id res chain seq x y z
N ILE A 1 0.76 11.72 -1.86
CA ILE A 1 -0.33 10.72 -1.91
C ILE A 1 -0.62 10.17 -0.52
N LEU A 2 0.40 9.79 0.25
CA LEU A 2 0.26 9.22 1.58
C LEU A 2 -0.59 10.08 2.54
N PRO A 3 -0.42 11.42 2.64
CA PRO A 3 -1.26 12.23 3.53
C PRO A 3 -2.75 12.19 3.17
N LEU A 4 -3.09 12.02 1.89
CA LEU A 4 -4.48 11.90 1.43
C LEU A 4 -5.11 10.59 1.91
N ILE A 5 -4.35 9.49 1.85
CA ILE A 5 -4.75 8.16 2.33
C ILE A 5 -4.91 8.15 3.85
N HIS A 6 -3.97 8.80 4.57
CA HIS A 6 -4.05 8.93 6.04
C HIS A 6 -5.26 9.74 6.49
N ALA A 7 -5.55 10.84 5.81
CA ALA A 7 -6.71 11.67 6.11
C ALA A 7 -8.05 11.03 5.69
N GLN A 8 -8.02 9.88 4.98
CA GLN A 8 -9.18 9.20 4.41
C GLN A 8 -10.06 10.08 3.50
N ASN A 9 -9.56 11.26 3.12
CA ASN A 9 -10.30 12.30 2.42
C ASN A 9 -10.17 12.17 0.89
N TRP A 10 -10.54 11.00 0.38
CA TRP A 10 -10.56 10.68 -1.04
C TRP A 10 -11.72 9.74 -1.34
N GLN A 11 -12.24 9.79 -2.56
CA GLN A 11 -13.36 8.97 -3.03
C GLN A 11 -12.97 8.10 -4.22
N ASP A 12 -12.23 8.67 -5.18
CA ASP A 12 -11.89 7.99 -6.43
C ASP A 12 -10.50 8.38 -6.96
N GLU A 13 -10.13 7.86 -8.14
CA GLU A 13 -8.85 8.16 -8.78
C GLU A 13 -8.64 9.63 -9.16
N GLN A 14 -9.69 10.45 -9.25
CA GLN A 14 -9.56 11.88 -9.57
C GLN A 14 -8.90 12.63 -8.41
N ASP A 15 -9.19 12.24 -7.16
CA ASP A 15 -8.54 12.83 -5.98
C ASP A 15 -7.03 12.53 -5.97
N PHE A 16 -6.65 11.28 -6.29
CA PHE A 16 -5.25 10.91 -6.44
C PHE A 16 -4.57 11.68 -7.57
N ALA A 17 -5.23 11.80 -8.72
CA ALA A 17 -4.73 12.56 -9.87
C ALA A 17 -4.52 14.04 -9.53
N GLN A 18 -5.46 14.65 -8.82
CA GLN A 18 -5.37 16.04 -8.41
C GLN A 18 -4.20 16.27 -7.47
N VAL A 19 -4.01 15.43 -6.45
CA VAL A 19 -2.87 15.53 -5.53
C VAL A 19 -1.56 15.26 -6.26
N TYR A 20 -1.49 14.22 -7.09
CA TYR A 20 -0.28 13.88 -7.82
C TYR A 20 0.19 15.02 -8.74
N VAL A 21 -0.73 15.61 -9.51
CA VAL A 21 -0.42 16.76 -10.39
C VAL A 21 -0.10 18.02 -9.58
N ASN A 22 -0.79 18.26 -8.46
CA ASN A 22 -0.52 19.44 -7.63
C ASN A 22 0.91 19.46 -7.06
N TRP A 23 1.40 18.30 -6.66
CA TRP A 23 2.71 18.16 -6.02
C TRP A 23 3.83 17.83 -7.00
N GLY A 24 3.54 17.18 -8.13
CA GLY A 24 4.54 16.76 -9.12
C GLY A 24 4.55 17.53 -10.43
N GLY A 25 3.56 18.38 -10.70
CA GLY A 25 3.41 19.10 -11.97
C GLY A 25 4.29 20.33 -12.10
N TYR A 26 5.59 20.18 -11.84
CA TYR A 26 6.59 21.22 -12.00
C TYR A 26 7.70 20.76 -12.94
N ALA A 27 8.02 21.57 -13.94
CA ALA A 27 8.97 21.21 -14.98
C ALA A 27 10.41 21.51 -14.58
N TYR A 28 11.33 20.64 -15.01
CA TYR A 28 12.77 20.83 -14.92
C TYR A 28 13.41 20.59 -16.29
N ALA A 29 14.23 21.54 -16.76
CA ALA A 29 14.97 21.48 -18.02
C ALA A 29 16.22 22.36 -17.92
N GLU A 30 17.02 22.46 -18.99
CA GLU A 30 18.27 23.24 -19.00
C GLU A 30 18.13 24.68 -18.45
N ASN A 31 16.99 25.33 -18.73
CA ASN A 31 16.68 26.69 -18.25
C ASN A 31 15.33 26.78 -17.50
N ILE A 32 14.84 25.68 -16.94
CA ILE A 32 13.55 25.61 -16.22
C ILE A 32 13.80 24.91 -14.87
N TYR A 33 13.38 25.53 -13.76
CA TYR A 33 13.72 25.07 -12.41
C TYR A 33 12.50 25.07 -11.48
N GLY A 34 11.55 24.16 -11.72
CA GLY A 34 10.35 24.02 -10.91
C GLY A 34 9.22 24.97 -11.32
N ASP A 35 9.17 25.36 -12.59
CA ASP A 35 8.08 26.16 -13.13
C ASP A 35 6.78 25.34 -13.12
N ASP A 36 5.65 26.00 -12.87
CA ASP A 36 4.33 25.36 -12.93
C ASP A 36 4.08 24.83 -14.34
N ALA A 37 3.91 23.53 -14.46
CA ALA A 37 3.65 22.83 -15.71
C ALA A 37 2.54 21.78 -15.53
N ARG A 38 1.56 22.06 -14.65
CA ARG A 38 0.51 21.08 -14.31
C ARG A 38 -0.34 20.69 -15.52
N SER A 39 -0.56 21.62 -16.44
CA SER A 39 -1.35 21.38 -17.65
C SER A 39 -0.63 20.45 -18.63
N GLU A 40 0.66 20.71 -18.84
CA GLU A 40 1.59 19.95 -19.67
C GLU A 40 1.82 18.57 -19.08
N PHE A 41 1.96 18.48 -17.76
CA PHE A 41 2.13 17.20 -17.08
C PHE A 41 0.91 16.29 -17.26
N ARG A 42 -0.31 16.82 -17.14
CA ARG A 42 -1.54 16.08 -17.46
C ARG A 42 -1.57 15.63 -18.92
N GLN A 43 -1.19 16.50 -19.85
CA GLN A 43 -1.14 16.16 -21.27
C GLN A 43 -0.15 15.03 -21.54
N VAL A 44 1.07 15.08 -20.98
CA VAL A 44 2.07 14.02 -21.12
C VAL A 44 1.58 12.72 -20.50
N LEU A 45 1.04 12.75 -19.29
CA LEU A 45 0.53 11.56 -18.60
C LEU A 45 -0.61 10.88 -19.38
N SER A 46 -1.47 11.63 -20.06
CA SER A 46 -2.53 11.06 -20.90
C SER A 46 -1.98 10.16 -22.04
N GLY A 47 -0.76 10.43 -22.51
CA GLY A 47 -0.10 9.63 -23.54
C GLY A 47 0.70 8.42 -23.01
N VAL A 48 0.84 8.25 -21.69
CA VAL A 48 1.67 7.20 -21.11
C VAL A 48 0.98 5.83 -21.21
N GLN A 49 1.64 4.89 -21.88
CA GLN A 49 1.15 3.51 -22.06
C GLN A 49 1.73 2.53 -21.03
N ILE A 50 2.89 2.86 -20.47
CA ILE A 50 3.63 2.02 -19.52
C ILE A 50 4.09 2.88 -18.35
N ALA A 51 3.72 2.47 -17.13
CA ALA A 51 4.26 3.01 -15.89
C ALA A 51 5.21 1.97 -15.25
N ILE A 52 6.48 2.36 -15.04
CA ILE A 52 7.51 1.49 -14.48
C ILE A 52 8.21 2.15 -13.30
N LYS A 53 8.50 1.36 -12.26
CA LYS A 53 9.39 1.73 -11.16
C LYS A 53 10.44 0.64 -10.97
N ASN A 54 11.67 1.07 -10.68
CA ASN A 54 12.78 0.17 -10.45
C ASN A 54 13.13 0.08 -8.95
N GLN A 55 13.69 -1.06 -8.56
CA GLN A 55 14.32 -1.29 -7.26
C GLN A 55 15.70 -1.93 -7.46
N ASP A 56 16.69 -1.29 -6.87
CA ASP A 56 18.12 -1.56 -6.98
C ASP A 56 18.72 -2.26 -5.74
N ASN A 57 17.86 -2.64 -4.78
CA ASN A 57 18.26 -3.17 -3.49
C ASN A 57 17.28 -4.28 -3.02
N ARG A 58 17.56 -4.94 -1.90
CA ARG A 58 16.73 -6.04 -1.34
C ARG A 58 16.37 -5.87 0.13
N GLU A 59 16.77 -4.76 0.72
CA GLU A 59 16.63 -4.42 2.12
C GLU A 59 15.19 -4.06 2.49
N HIS A 60 14.42 -3.53 1.53
CA HIS A 60 13.00 -3.24 1.64
C HIS A 60 12.26 -3.76 0.40
N ASP A 61 10.96 -3.56 0.31
CA ASP A 61 10.14 -3.92 -0.85
C ASP A 61 8.94 -2.98 -1.03
N ILE A 62 8.09 -3.30 -2.01
CA ILE A 62 6.97 -2.44 -2.42
C ILE A 62 5.87 -2.26 -1.37
N PHE A 63 5.83 -3.11 -0.33
CA PHE A 63 4.94 -2.92 0.83
C PHE A 63 5.74 -2.70 2.12
N ASP A 64 6.94 -2.11 2.03
CA ASP A 64 7.79 -1.74 3.17
C ASP A 64 8.19 -0.25 3.13
N SER A 65 7.95 0.43 2.01
CA SER A 65 8.10 1.88 1.88
C SER A 65 6.92 2.48 1.12
N ASP A 66 6.41 3.60 1.63
CA ASP A 66 5.32 4.34 1.01
C ASP A 66 5.73 4.97 -0.33
N ASP A 67 7.01 5.24 -0.59
CA ASP A 67 7.43 5.91 -1.82
C ASP A 67 7.00 5.14 -3.09
N TYR A 68 6.92 3.80 -3.03
CA TYR A 68 6.46 3.03 -4.18
C TYR A 68 5.00 3.35 -4.53
N LEU A 69 4.09 3.36 -3.53
CA LEU A 69 2.69 3.70 -3.77
C LEU A 69 2.54 5.19 -4.13
N GLN A 70 3.36 6.07 -3.54
CA GLN A 70 3.25 7.50 -3.79
C GLN A 70 3.66 7.90 -5.20
N TYR A 71 4.79 7.37 -5.69
CA TYR A 71 5.32 7.71 -7.01
C TYR A 71 4.75 6.81 -8.11
N HIS A 72 4.91 5.49 -7.98
CA HIS A 72 4.48 4.55 -9.02
C HIS A 72 2.97 4.38 -8.99
N GLY A 73 2.40 4.12 -7.81
CA GLY A 73 0.95 4.07 -7.62
C GLY A 73 0.28 5.39 -8.00
N GLY A 74 0.77 6.53 -7.51
CA GLY A 74 0.24 7.85 -7.85
C GLY A 74 0.25 8.14 -9.36
N MET A 75 1.32 7.77 -10.08
CA MET A 75 1.38 7.87 -11.53
C MET A 75 0.30 7.00 -12.20
N ILE A 76 0.16 5.75 -11.75
CA ILE A 76 -0.83 4.80 -12.27
C ILE A 76 -2.25 5.33 -12.06
N ALA A 77 -2.58 5.78 -10.86
CA ALA A 77 -3.88 6.36 -10.53
C ALA A 77 -4.18 7.59 -11.40
N THR A 78 -3.19 8.46 -11.59
CA THR A 78 -3.33 9.66 -12.43
C THR A 78 -3.59 9.31 -13.89
N ILE A 79 -2.85 8.35 -14.45
CA ILE A 79 -3.06 7.88 -15.83
C ILE A 79 -4.45 7.25 -15.95
N ARG A 80 -4.85 6.42 -14.97
CA ARG A 80 -6.19 5.82 -14.93
C ARG A 80 -7.29 6.87 -14.89
N ALA A 81 -7.15 7.91 -14.07
CA ALA A 81 -8.10 9.01 -13.98
C ALA A 81 -8.24 9.81 -15.29
N LEU A 82 -7.15 9.96 -16.04
CA LEU A 82 -7.14 10.68 -17.32
C LEU A 82 -7.69 9.84 -18.48
N ASN A 83 -7.45 8.52 -18.47
CA ASN A 83 -7.70 7.64 -19.62
C ASN A 83 -8.81 6.62 -19.38
N GLY A 84 -9.38 6.54 -18.17
CA GLY A 84 -10.41 5.58 -17.77
C GLY A 84 -9.92 4.14 -17.59
N SER A 85 -8.62 3.87 -17.74
CA SER A 85 -8.04 2.53 -17.56
C SER A 85 -6.59 2.58 -17.14
N ASN A 86 -6.14 1.54 -16.43
CA ASN A 86 -4.75 1.41 -16.00
C ASN A 86 -3.80 1.30 -17.23
N PRO A 87 -2.62 1.95 -17.19
CA PRO A 87 -1.55 1.65 -18.13
C PRO A 87 -1.04 0.21 -17.90
N LYS A 88 -0.15 -0.27 -18.77
CA LYS A 88 0.68 -1.42 -18.42
C LYS A 88 1.59 -1.03 -17.26
N ARG A 89 1.66 -1.88 -16.23
CA ARG A 89 2.35 -1.60 -14.97
C ARG A 89 3.46 -2.62 -14.78
N TYR A 90 4.70 -2.16 -14.75
CA TYR A 90 5.87 -3.04 -14.61
C TYR A 90 6.73 -2.61 -13.42
N PHE A 91 7.48 -3.58 -12.91
CA PHE A 91 8.48 -3.40 -11.88
C PHE A 91 9.83 -3.91 -12.39
N GLY A 92 10.84 -3.04 -12.38
CA GLY A 92 12.20 -3.37 -12.75
C GLY A 92 13.02 -3.75 -11.53
N ASP A 93 13.60 -4.92 -11.54
CA ASP A 93 14.41 -5.45 -10.45
C ASP A 93 15.86 -5.52 -10.92
N ASN A 94 16.66 -4.57 -10.46
CA ASN A 94 18.07 -4.40 -10.83
C ASN A 94 19.01 -4.47 -9.61
N SER A 95 18.52 -5.04 -8.51
CA SER A 95 19.31 -5.31 -7.29
C SER A 95 20.43 -6.34 -7.46
N ASP A 96 20.32 -7.18 -8.49
CA ASP A 96 21.42 -7.95 -9.04
C ASP A 96 21.70 -7.43 -10.46
N PRO A 97 22.74 -6.59 -10.66
CA PRO A 97 23.06 -6.03 -11.97
C PRO A 97 23.39 -7.08 -13.03
N GLU A 98 23.86 -8.27 -12.65
CA GLU A 98 24.14 -9.37 -13.58
C GLU A 98 22.86 -10.11 -13.98
N ARG A 99 21.77 -9.97 -13.21
CA ARG A 99 20.50 -10.66 -13.41
C ARG A 99 19.29 -9.74 -13.26
N THR A 100 19.27 -8.69 -14.07
CA THR A 100 18.11 -7.79 -14.15
C THR A 100 16.84 -8.52 -14.59
N GLN A 101 15.71 -8.21 -13.96
CA GLN A 101 14.41 -8.78 -14.28
C GLN A 101 13.34 -7.70 -14.37
N VAL A 102 12.37 -7.90 -15.25
CA VAL A 102 11.16 -7.06 -15.33
C VAL A 102 9.95 -7.95 -15.12
N ARG A 103 9.09 -7.57 -14.19
CA ARG A 103 7.84 -8.28 -13.88
C ARG A 103 6.68 -7.32 -14.05
N SER A 104 5.48 -7.85 -14.30
CA SER A 104 4.29 -7.03 -14.07
C SER A 104 4.22 -6.63 -12.59
N LEU A 105 3.62 -5.47 -12.30
CA LEU A 105 3.45 -5.03 -10.91
C LEU A 105 2.66 -6.05 -10.07
N GLN A 106 1.68 -6.74 -10.67
CA GLN A 106 0.93 -7.82 -10.03
C GLN A 106 1.84 -8.99 -9.61
N GLN A 107 2.76 -9.40 -10.49
CA GLN A 107 3.71 -10.47 -10.18
C GLN A 107 4.66 -10.08 -9.05
N GLU A 108 5.08 -8.82 -8.97
CA GLU A 108 5.89 -8.34 -7.85
C GLU A 108 5.09 -8.29 -6.55
N ALA A 109 3.84 -7.83 -6.58
CA ALA A 109 2.93 -7.87 -5.44
C ALA A 109 2.76 -9.30 -4.89
N TYR A 110 2.50 -10.29 -5.76
CA TYR A 110 2.42 -11.69 -5.34
C TYR A 110 3.74 -12.21 -4.78
N ARG A 111 4.87 -11.86 -5.39
CA ARG A 111 6.20 -12.28 -4.95
C ARG A 111 6.44 -11.76 -3.53
N VAL A 112 6.34 -10.45 -3.32
CA VAL A 112 6.58 -9.80 -2.03
C VAL A 112 5.59 -10.28 -0.97
N PHE A 113 4.31 -10.42 -1.34
CA PHE A 113 3.30 -10.92 -0.42
C PHE A 113 3.68 -12.28 0.15
N ARG A 114 4.07 -13.23 -0.72
CA ARG A 114 4.46 -14.59 -0.31
C ARG A 114 5.83 -14.65 0.35
N SER A 115 6.80 -13.86 -0.14
CA SER A 115 8.17 -13.94 0.35
C SER A 115 8.37 -13.19 1.66
N ARG A 116 7.51 -12.22 1.99
CA ARG A 116 7.72 -11.32 3.13
C ARG A 116 6.44 -11.04 3.92
N VAL A 117 5.37 -10.50 3.32
CA VAL A 117 4.14 -10.08 4.04
C VAL A 117 3.58 -11.21 4.91
N VAL A 118 3.24 -12.35 4.31
CA VAL A 118 2.67 -13.50 5.05
C VAL A 118 3.69 -14.61 5.31
N ASN A 119 4.99 -14.33 5.15
CA ASN A 119 6.02 -15.32 5.37
C ASN A 119 6.23 -15.54 6.88
N PRO A 120 5.99 -16.76 7.42
CA PRO A 120 6.13 -17.03 8.84
C PRO A 120 7.55 -16.74 9.35
N LYS A 121 8.59 -16.95 8.53
CA LYS A 121 9.98 -16.63 8.93
C LYS A 121 10.19 -15.13 9.16
N TRP A 122 9.59 -14.29 8.33
CA TRP A 122 9.69 -12.84 8.48
C TRP A 122 8.85 -12.36 9.65
N ILE A 123 7.62 -12.87 9.80
CA ILE A 123 6.74 -12.53 10.93
C ILE A 123 7.38 -12.94 12.27
N GLU A 124 7.89 -14.16 12.39
CA GLU A 124 8.62 -14.59 13.57
C GLU A 124 9.87 -13.73 13.83
N SER A 125 10.52 -13.26 12.77
CA SER A 125 11.66 -12.36 12.89
C SER A 125 11.27 -11.01 13.45
N ILE A 126 10.29 -10.36 12.84
CA ILE A 126 9.91 -8.99 13.18
C ILE A 126 9.29 -8.89 14.58
N ARG A 127 8.59 -9.94 15.03
CA ARG A 127 8.04 -10.02 16.40
C ARG A 127 9.10 -9.96 17.49
N ARG A 128 10.35 -10.35 17.22
CA ARG A 128 11.44 -10.23 18.20
C ARG A 128 11.83 -8.78 18.49
N HIS A 129 11.32 -7.82 17.71
CA HIS A 129 11.61 -6.40 17.82
C HIS A 129 10.47 -5.59 18.49
N GLY A 130 9.55 -6.26 19.19
CA GLY A 130 8.55 -5.63 20.06
C GLY A 130 7.76 -4.51 19.37
N TYR A 131 7.73 -3.33 20.00
CA TYR A 131 6.98 -2.16 19.51
C TYR A 131 7.28 -1.80 18.06
N LYS A 132 8.57 -1.74 17.67
CA LYS A 132 8.95 -1.38 16.29
C LYS A 132 8.55 -2.47 15.31
N GLY A 133 8.62 -3.74 15.72
CA GLY A 133 8.18 -4.83 14.87
C GLY A 133 6.68 -4.83 14.61
N ALA A 134 5.88 -4.46 15.62
CA ALA A 134 4.45 -4.23 15.45
C ALA A 134 4.15 -3.05 14.51
N LEU A 135 4.97 -1.99 14.57
CA LEU A 135 4.84 -0.85 13.66
C LEU A 135 5.14 -1.24 12.20
N GLU A 136 6.14 -2.08 11.91
CA GLU A 136 6.39 -2.54 10.53
C GLU A 136 5.24 -3.38 9.96
N LEU A 137 4.60 -4.20 10.80
CA LEU A 137 3.42 -4.96 10.41
C LEU A 137 2.24 -4.03 10.06
N SER A 138 2.03 -2.99 10.86
CA SER A 138 1.00 -1.97 10.57
C SER A 138 1.31 -1.18 9.30
N ALA A 139 2.56 -0.73 9.14
CA ALA A 139 3.01 -0.01 7.96
C ALA A 139 2.87 -0.87 6.69
N THR A 140 3.16 -2.16 6.76
CA THR A 140 2.94 -3.11 5.65
C THR A 140 1.48 -3.10 5.18
N VAL A 141 0.52 -3.16 6.10
CA VAL A 141 -0.91 -3.17 5.74
C VAL A 141 -1.33 -1.84 5.12
N GLU A 142 -0.81 -0.74 5.65
CA GLU A 142 -1.05 0.60 5.11
C GLU A 142 -0.51 0.76 3.68
N TYR A 143 0.71 0.30 3.43
CA TYR A 143 1.33 0.40 2.10
C TYR A 143 0.66 -0.55 1.10
N LEU A 144 0.29 -1.75 1.54
CA LEU A 144 -0.50 -2.68 0.75
C LEU A 144 -1.85 -2.05 0.33
N PHE A 145 -2.59 -1.47 1.28
CA PHE A 145 -3.82 -0.73 1.00
C PHE A 145 -3.60 0.44 0.04
N GLY A 146 -2.59 1.27 0.31
CA GLY A 146 -2.35 2.47 -0.49
C GLY A 146 -1.91 2.15 -1.92
N TYR A 147 -1.13 1.09 -2.10
CA TYR A 147 -0.75 0.63 -3.43
C TYR A 147 -1.94 0.03 -4.16
N ASP A 148 -2.86 -0.64 -3.45
CA ASP A 148 -4.07 -1.14 -4.07
C ASP A 148 -5.02 -0.02 -4.50
N ALA A 149 -5.26 0.96 -3.63
CA ALA A 149 -6.08 2.13 -3.93
C ALA A 149 -5.56 2.88 -5.16
N THR A 150 -4.24 3.00 -5.30
CA THR A 150 -3.63 3.75 -6.40
C THR A 150 -3.41 2.91 -7.65
N ALA A 151 -3.11 1.61 -7.51
CA ALA A 151 -2.65 0.79 -8.62
C ALA A 151 -3.47 -0.47 -8.89
N ASN A 152 -4.45 -0.87 -8.09
CA ASN A 152 -5.20 -2.13 -8.20
C ASN A 152 -4.26 -3.35 -8.34
N VAL A 153 -3.60 -3.70 -7.24
CA VAL A 153 -2.52 -4.71 -7.21
C VAL A 153 -2.73 -5.79 -6.15
N VAL A 154 -3.77 -5.67 -5.33
CA VAL A 154 -4.08 -6.62 -4.25
C VAL A 154 -5.37 -7.33 -4.62
N ASP A 155 -5.34 -8.66 -4.62
CA ASP A 155 -6.55 -9.46 -4.77
C ASP A 155 -7.20 -9.74 -3.41
N ASP A 156 -8.49 -10.07 -3.39
CA ASP A 156 -9.24 -10.39 -2.18
C ASP A 156 -8.57 -11.44 -1.29
N TRP A 157 -7.98 -12.49 -1.88
CA TRP A 157 -7.28 -13.52 -1.12
C TRP A 157 -6.08 -12.98 -0.33
N MET A 158 -5.46 -11.88 -0.77
CA MET A 158 -4.35 -11.23 -0.09
C MET A 158 -4.84 -10.44 1.12
N TYR A 159 -5.98 -9.74 1.02
CA TYR A 159 -6.61 -9.09 2.17
C TYR A 159 -7.10 -10.14 3.18
N GLU A 160 -7.76 -11.19 2.72
CA GLU A 160 -8.23 -12.30 3.55
C GLU A 160 -7.07 -12.95 4.33
N GLN A 161 -5.95 -13.24 3.64
CA GLN A 161 -4.77 -13.80 4.30
C GLN A 161 -4.12 -12.81 5.26
N THR A 162 -4.04 -11.52 4.92
CA THR A 162 -3.52 -10.48 5.82
C THR A 162 -4.38 -10.38 7.08
N ALA A 163 -5.71 -10.34 6.95
CA ALA A 163 -6.65 -10.31 8.07
C ALA A 163 -6.46 -11.52 8.99
N ARG A 164 -6.47 -12.73 8.43
CA ARG A 164 -6.28 -13.97 9.20
C ARG A 164 -4.93 -14.01 9.90
N THR A 165 -3.86 -13.60 9.20
CA THR A 165 -2.50 -13.71 9.72
C THR A 165 -2.20 -12.64 10.75
N TYR A 166 -2.56 -11.38 10.52
CA TYR A 166 -2.13 -10.27 11.37
C TYR A 166 -3.16 -9.95 12.44
N ALA A 167 -4.44 -9.87 12.08
CA ALA A 167 -5.48 -9.37 12.98
C ALA A 167 -6.19 -10.48 13.76
N LEU A 168 -6.41 -11.66 13.14
CA LEU A 168 -7.24 -12.71 13.73
C LEU A 168 -6.44 -13.84 14.40
N ASP A 169 -5.16 -14.02 14.05
CA ASP A 169 -4.31 -15.01 14.71
C ASP A 169 -4.15 -14.69 16.21
N PRO A 170 -4.49 -15.62 17.14
CA PRO A 170 -4.42 -15.36 18.57
C PRO A 170 -3.01 -15.05 19.08
N ALA A 171 -1.95 -15.59 18.46
CA ALA A 171 -0.58 -15.31 18.87
C ALA A 171 -0.12 -13.92 18.42
N MET A 172 -0.57 -13.46 17.25
CA MET A 172 -0.36 -12.09 16.77
C MET A 172 -1.13 -11.09 17.61
N GLN A 173 -2.40 -11.35 17.95
CA GLN A 173 -3.17 -10.47 18.84
C GLN A 173 -2.49 -10.27 20.20
N ARG A 174 -1.98 -11.36 20.81
CA ARG A 174 -1.20 -11.26 22.06
C ARG A 174 0.07 -10.43 21.87
N PHE A 175 0.81 -10.67 20.79
CA PHE A 175 2.01 -9.89 20.47
C PHE A 175 1.72 -8.39 20.36
N PHE A 176 0.65 -8.00 19.65
CA PHE A 176 0.26 -6.59 19.54
C PHE A 176 -0.18 -6.01 20.87
N GLN A 177 -1.00 -6.71 21.66
CA GLN A 177 -1.43 -6.24 22.98
C GLN A 177 -0.25 -5.96 23.92
N GLU A 178 0.78 -6.81 23.88
CA GLU A 178 1.98 -6.66 24.70
C GLU A 178 2.93 -5.58 24.16
N SER A 179 3.05 -5.46 22.84
CA SER A 179 4.10 -4.65 22.20
C SER A 179 3.62 -3.28 21.73
N ASN A 180 2.46 -3.20 21.08
CA ASN A 180 1.88 -1.99 20.50
C ASN A 180 0.40 -2.24 20.13
N PRO A 181 -0.57 -1.95 21.04
CA PRO A 181 -1.99 -2.18 20.77
C PRO A 181 -2.55 -1.27 19.67
N TRP A 182 -2.01 -0.06 19.51
CA TRP A 182 -2.40 0.87 18.45
C TRP A 182 -2.13 0.32 17.04
N ALA A 183 -1.10 -0.53 16.88
CA ALA A 183 -0.82 -1.20 15.62
C ALA A 183 -1.93 -2.18 15.22
N LEU A 184 -2.48 -2.96 16.17
CA LEU A 184 -3.59 -3.87 15.87
C LEU A 184 -4.89 -3.12 15.55
N GLN A 185 -5.16 -2.02 16.25
CA GLN A 185 -6.27 -1.13 15.92
C GLN A 185 -6.12 -0.60 14.48
N SER A 186 -4.96 -0.05 14.14
CA SER A 186 -4.67 0.52 12.81
C SER A 186 -4.78 -0.52 11.69
N ILE A 187 -4.25 -1.75 11.91
CA ILE A 187 -4.38 -2.86 10.97
C ILE A 187 -5.87 -3.21 10.76
N SER A 188 -6.63 -3.33 11.83
CA SER A 188 -8.05 -3.71 11.76
C SER A 188 -8.87 -2.64 11.07
N GLU A 189 -8.65 -1.37 11.41
CA GLU A 189 -9.28 -0.22 10.77
C GLU A 189 -9.00 -0.19 9.26
N ARG A 190 -7.73 -0.35 8.86
CA ARG A 190 -7.35 -0.28 7.45
C ARG A 190 -7.93 -1.43 6.62
N LEU A 191 -8.02 -2.63 7.19
CA LEU A 191 -8.65 -3.78 6.54
C LEU A 191 -10.18 -3.59 6.40
N LEU A 192 -10.82 -2.99 7.41
CA LEU A 192 -12.24 -2.64 7.34
C LEU A 192 -12.51 -1.56 6.29
N GLU A 193 -11.64 -0.54 6.22
CA GLU A 193 -11.69 0.50 5.19
C GLU A 193 -11.52 -0.10 3.77
N ALA A 194 -10.63 -1.08 3.60
CA ALA A 194 -10.47 -1.78 2.32
C ALA A 194 -11.77 -2.42 1.86
N ALA A 195 -12.51 -3.07 2.77
CA ALA A 195 -13.81 -3.67 2.48
C ALA A 195 -14.89 -2.60 2.21
N GLU A 196 -14.93 -1.53 3.01
CA GLU A 196 -15.90 -0.44 2.84
C GLU A 196 -15.75 0.28 1.48
N ARG A 197 -14.50 0.46 1.05
CA ARG A 197 -14.17 1.08 -0.25
C ARG A 197 -14.25 0.12 -1.43
N GLY A 198 -14.55 -1.17 -1.20
CA GLY A 198 -14.59 -2.20 -2.24
C GLY A 198 -13.23 -2.55 -2.85
N LEU A 199 -12.13 -2.18 -2.20
CA LEU A 199 -10.78 -2.65 -2.55
C LEU A 199 -10.62 -4.13 -2.22
N TRP A 200 -11.17 -4.53 -1.07
CA TRP A 200 -11.45 -5.91 -0.75
C TRP A 200 -12.92 -6.18 -1.11
N ALA A 201 -13.15 -6.75 -2.28
CA ALA A 201 -14.46 -6.79 -2.92
C ALA A 201 -15.40 -7.83 -2.29
N GLU A 202 -14.90 -9.04 -2.04
CA GLU A 202 -15.67 -10.17 -1.51
C GLU A 202 -15.06 -10.71 -0.20
N PRO A 203 -15.08 -9.94 0.91
CA PRO A 203 -14.65 -10.43 2.21
C PRO A 203 -15.52 -11.58 2.71
N ASP A 204 -14.89 -12.61 3.30
CA ASP A 204 -15.63 -13.60 4.07
C ASP A 204 -16.40 -12.93 5.21
N ALA A 205 -17.70 -13.20 5.31
CA ALA A 205 -18.58 -12.51 6.24
C ALA A 205 -18.16 -12.74 7.70
N GLU A 206 -17.65 -13.92 8.02
CA GLU A 206 -17.15 -14.25 9.35
C GLU A 206 -15.82 -13.52 9.62
N THR A 207 -14.87 -13.53 8.69
CA THR A 207 -13.64 -12.72 8.81
C THR A 207 -13.96 -11.25 9.05
N LEU A 208 -14.89 -10.66 8.29
CA LEU A 208 -15.28 -9.26 8.45
C LEU A 208 -15.95 -9.00 9.81
N HIS A 209 -16.80 -9.92 10.27
CA HIS A 209 -17.40 -9.83 11.59
C HIS A 209 -16.33 -9.86 12.70
N GLN A 210 -15.39 -10.80 12.63
CA GLN A 210 -14.31 -10.93 13.61
C GLN A 210 -13.39 -9.70 13.61
N LEU A 211 -13.05 -9.15 12.44
CA LEU A 211 -12.27 -7.90 12.34
C LEU A 211 -12.96 -6.74 13.05
N LYS A 212 -14.28 -6.59 12.89
CA LYS A 212 -15.07 -5.57 13.61
C LYS A 212 -15.01 -5.77 15.12
N GLN A 213 -15.10 -7.01 15.59
CA GLN A 213 -14.96 -7.30 17.02
C GLN A 213 -13.56 -6.97 17.56
N VAL A 214 -12.51 -7.27 16.80
CA VAL A 214 -11.13 -6.91 17.17
C VAL A 214 -10.98 -5.40 17.24
N TYR A 215 -11.45 -4.65 16.24
CA TYR A 215 -11.40 -3.20 16.21
C TYR A 215 -12.11 -2.57 17.42
N LEU A 216 -13.38 -2.93 17.67
CA LEU A 216 -14.17 -2.39 18.79
C LEU A 216 -13.53 -2.68 20.16
N ARG A 217 -12.94 -3.88 20.31
CA ARG A 217 -12.23 -4.25 21.53
C ARG A 217 -10.97 -3.42 21.73
N MET A 218 -10.17 -3.21 20.67
CA MET A 218 -8.96 -2.38 20.75
C MET A 218 -9.29 -0.92 21.03
N ASP A 219 -10.36 -0.40 20.43
CA ASP A 219 -10.84 0.96 20.67
C ASP A 219 -11.17 1.18 22.16
N SER A 220 -11.95 0.26 22.74
CA SER A 220 -12.29 0.29 24.17
C SER A 220 -11.06 0.15 25.08
N GLU A 221 -10.11 -0.73 24.73
CA GLU A 221 -8.88 -0.93 25.51
C GLU A 221 -7.92 0.27 25.44
N ILE A 222 -7.93 1.02 24.34
CA ILE A 222 -7.07 2.20 24.16
C ILE A 222 -7.66 3.43 24.84
N GLU A 223 -8.98 3.65 24.76
CA GLU A 223 -9.65 4.76 25.44
C GLU A 223 -9.52 4.70 26.97
N THR A 224 -9.28 3.52 27.53
CA THR A 224 -9.18 3.29 28.98
C THR A 224 -7.75 3.32 29.53
N ARG A 225 -6.73 3.49 28.67
CA ARG A 225 -5.30 3.54 29.05
C ARG A 225 -4.82 4.97 29.30
#